data_AF-A0A8H8U876-F1
#
_entry.id   AF-A0A8H8U876-F1
#
_cell.length_a   1.000
_cell.length_b   1.000
_cell.length_c   1.000
_cell.angle_alpha   90.00
_cell.angle_beta   90.00
_cell.angle_gamma   90.00
#
_symmetry.space_group_name_H-M   'P 1'
#
loop_
_entity.id
_entity.type
_entity.pdbx_description
1 polymer ?
#
loop_
_entity_poly.entity_id
_entity_poly.type
_entity_poly.pdbx_seq_one_letter_code
_entity_poly.pdbx_strand_id
1 'polypeptide(L)'
;MATRVTALNTSNAPLTMSNDFALSQQRLAVRRQAREREAQSRIAAQQEASRAAHQLRRLPYPFSRLGQAGLTAWDSIRGREGTRPAFRVGQVDAELLDEELLDMLKGQVGEALKYFGSHLQDDWSAEIMLGLRAVLFKLTIWDHDATYGAALQNLRFTDARKPGAVLVSPSKWQKGLYGLFTVGGKYAWTRWEDWLVENDNGYDELSPTLRRLSRLSDITSTIHSTAAFASFLVFLVNGRYRTLLDRILRLRLAPPTSHVSREVSFEYLNRQLVWHAFTEFLLFVLPLVGISRWRRWLARAWRKTKSVMRSDGEDENDVKAGEFAFLPERTCAICYQDQNSTSTSEAEIVAAAGASGVIGSAQTDITNPYETIPCGCIYCFVCLASRLEAEEGQGWTCLRCGEDVKECKPWTGDVIEEVSKPSTTSKTVGFSDEPSEMAEIEPHSEEDQNSEEGTENTVNGDGSSVSDNASQLGEAEAYDEEEEGFMEDDDDE
;
A
#
# COMPACT_ATOMS: atom_id res chain seq x y z
N MET A 1 36.50 -72.38 18.36
CA MET A 1 36.72 -70.98 18.82
C MET A 1 36.58 -70.12 17.56
N ALA A 2 35.49 -69.36 17.31
CA ALA A 2 34.61 -68.63 18.24
C ALA A 2 35.44 -67.72 19.15
N THR A 3 35.47 -66.41 18.92
CA THR A 3 34.38 -65.47 19.24
C THR A 3 34.06 -64.47 18.10
N ARG A 4 32.87 -63.87 18.13
CA ARG A 4 32.37 -62.85 17.18
C ARG A 4 32.23 -61.52 17.92
N VAL A 5 32.87 -60.45 17.43
CA VAL A 5 32.63 -59.07 17.89
C VAL A 5 32.41 -58.19 16.66
N THR A 6 31.26 -57.52 16.63
CA THR A 6 30.86 -56.58 15.59
C THR A 6 31.26 -55.16 15.98
N ALA A 7 31.97 -54.46 15.11
CA ALA A 7 32.18 -53.01 15.19
C ALA A 7 31.56 -52.34 13.95
N LEU A 8 30.79 -51.29 14.21
CA LEU A 8 29.87 -50.61 13.29
C LEU A 8 30.52 -50.05 12.01
N ASN A 9 29.73 -49.93 10.94
CA ASN A 9 30.02 -49.00 9.84
C ASN A 9 30.11 -47.57 10.39
N THR A 10 31.20 -46.87 10.11
CA THR A 10 31.25 -45.40 10.13
C THR A 10 31.32 -44.88 8.69
N SER A 11 30.21 -44.30 8.23
CA SER A 11 30.05 -43.79 6.87
C SER A 11 30.61 -42.38 6.69
N ASN A 12 31.37 -42.18 5.61
CA ASN A 12 31.55 -40.93 4.85
C ASN A 12 31.38 -39.58 5.59
N ALA A 13 32.46 -39.06 6.16
CA ALA A 13 32.70 -37.62 6.30
C ALA A 13 34.23 -37.39 6.33
N PRO A 14 34.85 -36.85 5.27
CA PRO A 14 35.30 -35.45 5.33
C PRO A 14 35.46 -34.78 3.94
N LEU A 15 34.39 -34.20 3.37
CA LEU A 15 34.48 -33.51 2.06
C LEU A 15 33.80 -32.12 2.00
N THR A 16 32.95 -31.76 2.96
CA THR A 16 32.29 -30.44 3.03
C THR A 16 33.25 -29.37 3.54
N MET A 17 33.75 -29.53 4.78
CA MET A 17 34.68 -28.60 5.45
C MET A 17 35.88 -28.17 4.60
N SER A 18 36.41 -29.06 3.75
CA SER A 18 37.50 -28.74 2.82
C SER A 18 37.09 -27.78 1.70
N ASN A 19 35.86 -27.87 1.20
CA ASN A 19 35.32 -26.99 0.17
C ASN A 19 34.98 -25.62 0.76
N ASP A 20 34.38 -25.56 1.96
CA ASP A 20 34.05 -24.30 2.63
C ASP A 20 35.34 -23.51 2.99
N PHE A 21 36.39 -24.23 3.40
CA PHE A 21 37.71 -23.64 3.61
C PHE A 21 38.37 -23.18 2.30
N ALA A 22 38.22 -23.93 1.20
CA ALA A 22 38.73 -23.52 -0.11
C ALA A 22 37.99 -22.28 -0.66
N LEU A 23 36.66 -22.25 -0.56
CA LEU A 23 35.80 -21.13 -0.98
C LEU A 23 36.07 -19.88 -0.14
N SER A 24 36.22 -20.00 1.17
CA SER A 24 36.60 -18.87 2.03
C SER A 24 38.03 -18.37 1.73
N GLN A 25 39.00 -19.26 1.44
CA GLN A 25 40.31 -18.85 0.93
C GLN A 25 40.22 -18.14 -0.44
N GLN A 26 39.37 -18.60 -1.36
CA GLN A 26 39.15 -17.96 -2.66
C GLN A 26 38.51 -16.56 -2.50
N ARG A 27 37.46 -16.43 -1.66
CA ARG A 27 36.87 -15.15 -1.25
C ARG A 27 37.94 -14.21 -0.67
N LEU A 28 38.87 -14.71 0.16
CA LEU A 28 40.00 -13.94 0.70
C LEU A 28 41.06 -13.57 -0.34
N ALA A 29 41.35 -14.44 -1.31
CA ALA A 29 42.30 -14.17 -2.40
C ALA A 29 41.79 -13.08 -3.34
N VAL A 30 40.51 -13.14 -3.74
CA VAL A 30 39.84 -12.07 -4.51
C VAL A 30 39.86 -10.75 -3.73
N ARG A 31 39.58 -10.77 -2.41
CA ARG A 31 39.69 -9.60 -1.52
C ARG A 31 41.14 -9.08 -1.33
N ARG A 32 42.20 -9.83 -1.69
CA ARG A 32 43.58 -9.32 -1.78
C ARG A 32 43.83 -8.69 -3.15
N GLN A 33 43.55 -9.41 -4.23
CA GLN A 33 43.72 -8.91 -5.61
C GLN A 33 42.94 -7.61 -5.87
N ALA A 34 41.73 -7.49 -5.33
CA ALA A 34 40.94 -6.25 -5.42
C ALA A 34 41.64 -5.06 -4.73
N ARG A 35 42.21 -5.27 -3.53
CA ARG A 35 42.98 -4.24 -2.80
C ARG A 35 44.31 -3.91 -3.48
N GLU A 36 44.96 -4.88 -4.11
CA GLU A 36 46.18 -4.68 -4.88
C GLU A 36 45.92 -3.89 -6.17
N ARG A 37 44.87 -4.23 -6.94
CA ARG A 37 44.40 -3.45 -8.09
C ARG A 37 44.02 -2.02 -7.68
N GLU A 38 43.33 -1.85 -6.56
CA GLU A 38 43.00 -0.52 -6.03
C GLU A 38 44.25 0.26 -5.57
N ALA A 39 45.25 -0.41 -4.97
CA ALA A 39 46.52 0.23 -4.62
C ALA A 39 47.30 0.67 -5.87
N GLN A 40 47.34 -0.16 -6.92
CA GLN A 40 47.98 0.16 -8.19
C GLN A 40 47.29 1.32 -8.91
N SER A 41 45.96 1.34 -9.00
CA SER A 41 45.23 2.45 -9.64
C SER A 41 45.36 3.76 -8.85
N ARG A 42 45.39 3.71 -7.51
CA ARG A 42 45.71 4.87 -6.65
C ARG A 42 47.12 5.40 -6.93
N ILE A 43 48.12 4.53 -7.09
CA ILE A 43 49.50 4.93 -7.41
C ILE A 43 49.59 5.56 -8.80
N ALA A 44 48.93 4.99 -9.81
CA ALA A 44 48.87 5.55 -11.16
C ALA A 44 48.24 6.95 -11.17
N ALA A 45 47.07 7.11 -10.54
CA ALA A 45 46.39 8.41 -10.41
C ALA A 45 47.24 9.45 -9.66
N GLN A 46 48.01 9.04 -8.64
CA GLN A 46 48.94 9.93 -7.93
C GLN A 46 50.12 10.36 -8.82
N GLN A 47 50.64 9.48 -9.68
CA GLN A 47 51.65 9.83 -10.68
C GLN A 47 51.09 10.81 -11.73
N GLU A 48 49.87 10.62 -12.20
CA GLU A 48 49.21 11.55 -13.14
C GLU A 48 48.93 12.92 -12.52
N ALA A 49 48.39 12.97 -11.29
CA ALA A 49 48.16 14.22 -10.56
C ALA A 49 49.47 15.00 -10.34
N SER A 50 50.56 14.32 -9.96
CA SER A 50 51.87 14.97 -9.81
C SER A 50 52.43 15.48 -11.14
N ARG A 51 52.27 14.74 -12.25
CA ARG A 51 52.64 15.22 -13.61
C ARG A 51 51.86 16.48 -13.99
N ALA A 52 50.56 16.52 -13.75
CA ALA A 52 49.72 17.70 -14.00
C ALA A 52 50.15 18.91 -13.15
N ALA A 53 50.43 18.71 -11.86
CA ALA A 53 50.95 19.75 -10.97
C ALA A 53 52.33 20.27 -11.43
N HIS A 54 53.20 19.40 -11.93
CA HIS A 54 54.49 19.79 -12.52
C HIS A 54 54.34 20.57 -13.84
N GLN A 55 53.32 20.28 -14.66
CA GLN A 55 53.01 21.06 -15.87
C GLN A 55 52.48 22.46 -15.52
N LEU A 56 51.53 22.56 -14.57
CA LEU A 56 50.95 23.84 -14.15
C LEU A 56 51.97 24.78 -13.49
N ARG A 57 53.02 24.23 -12.84
CA ARG A 57 54.18 25.01 -12.36
C ARG A 57 55.04 25.63 -13.46
N ARG A 58 54.91 25.20 -14.73
CA ARG A 58 55.63 25.82 -15.87
C ARG A 58 54.89 27.01 -16.47
N LEU A 59 53.68 27.33 -16.02
CA LEU A 59 52.94 28.50 -16.52
C LEU A 59 53.58 29.82 -16.04
N PRO A 60 53.55 30.89 -16.87
CA PRO A 60 54.01 32.21 -16.47
C PRO A 60 53.19 32.78 -15.31
N TYR A 61 53.79 33.71 -14.56
CA TYR A 61 53.10 34.45 -13.52
C TYR A 61 51.94 35.29 -14.12
N PRO A 62 50.76 35.39 -13.47
CA PRO A 62 50.39 34.84 -12.16
C PRO A 62 49.81 33.41 -12.19
N PHE A 63 49.61 32.82 -13.37
CA PHE A 63 48.82 31.61 -13.56
C PHE A 63 49.36 30.37 -12.84
N SER A 64 50.68 30.23 -12.71
CA SER A 64 51.28 29.14 -11.91
C SER A 64 50.96 29.23 -10.42
N ARG A 65 50.84 30.44 -9.85
CA ARG A 65 50.45 30.63 -8.43
C ARG A 65 48.96 30.32 -8.22
N LEU A 66 48.10 30.81 -9.11
CA LEU A 66 46.66 30.55 -9.08
C LEU A 66 46.34 29.06 -9.32
N GLY A 67 47.01 28.44 -10.30
CA GLY A 67 46.87 27.02 -10.61
C GLY A 67 47.32 26.11 -9.47
N GLN A 68 48.46 26.38 -8.84
CA GLN A 68 48.90 25.59 -7.68
C GLN A 68 47.97 25.77 -6.46
N ALA A 69 47.51 26.99 -6.17
CA ALA A 69 46.54 27.23 -5.10
C ALA A 69 45.21 26.50 -5.38
N GLY A 70 44.70 26.62 -6.61
CA GLY A 70 43.49 25.96 -7.08
C GLY A 70 43.57 24.43 -6.98
N LEU A 71 44.70 23.82 -7.38
CA LEU A 71 44.94 22.39 -7.17
C LEU A 71 44.91 22.01 -5.69
N THR A 72 45.63 22.72 -4.81
CA THR A 72 45.65 22.36 -3.38
C THR A 72 44.29 22.52 -2.71
N ALA A 73 43.46 23.48 -3.16
CA ALA A 73 42.06 23.60 -2.74
C ALA A 73 41.21 22.44 -3.32
N TRP A 74 41.40 22.08 -4.58
CA TRP A 74 40.65 21.02 -5.26
C TRP A 74 40.97 19.62 -4.71
N ASP A 75 42.23 19.33 -4.37
CA ASP A 75 42.66 18.05 -3.80
C ASP A 75 42.23 17.92 -2.32
N SER A 76 42.20 19.03 -1.57
CA SER A 76 41.64 19.04 -0.20
C SER A 76 40.11 19.02 -0.19
N ILE A 77 39.45 19.55 -1.23
CA ILE A 77 38.03 19.30 -1.49
C ILE A 77 37.83 17.82 -1.82
N ARG A 78 38.42 17.26 -2.88
CA ARG A 78 38.36 15.83 -3.28
C ARG A 78 38.93 14.83 -2.26
N GLY A 79 39.17 15.26 -1.02
CA GLY A 79 39.77 14.53 0.08
C GLY A 79 39.25 13.09 0.24
N ARG A 80 40.23 12.19 0.32
CA ARG A 80 40.21 10.71 0.37
C ARG A 80 39.25 10.03 1.37
N GLU A 81 38.52 10.80 2.19
CA GLU A 81 37.64 10.29 3.25
C GLU A 81 36.14 10.48 2.98
N GLY A 82 35.75 11.03 1.82
CA GLY A 82 34.35 11.20 1.42
C GLY A 82 33.54 9.90 1.48
N THR A 83 32.23 9.98 1.72
CA THR A 83 31.39 8.78 1.57
C THR A 83 31.32 8.37 0.10
N ARG A 84 31.20 7.05 -0.14
CA ARG A 84 30.92 6.51 -1.49
C ARG A 84 29.63 7.16 -2.01
N PRO A 85 29.52 7.51 -3.31
CA PRO A 85 28.51 8.44 -3.81
C PRO A 85 27.06 8.10 -3.44
N ALA A 86 26.71 6.82 -3.33
CA ALA A 86 25.39 6.35 -2.90
C ALA A 86 24.91 6.98 -1.56
N PHE A 87 25.79 7.15 -0.58
CA PHE A 87 25.44 7.71 0.73
C PHE A 87 25.28 9.24 0.74
N ARG A 88 25.40 9.92 -0.40
CA ARG A 88 25.17 11.37 -0.49
C ARG A 88 23.69 11.70 -0.58
N VAL A 89 22.95 10.89 -1.35
CA VAL A 89 21.49 11.01 -1.48
C VAL A 89 20.85 10.79 -0.11
N GLY A 90 21.13 9.66 0.56
CA GLY A 90 20.59 9.36 1.90
C GLY A 90 20.91 10.39 2.98
N GLN A 91 22.00 11.16 2.86
CA GLN A 91 22.30 12.27 3.80
C GLN A 91 21.43 13.53 3.56
N VAL A 92 20.87 13.71 2.36
CA VAL A 92 19.94 14.80 2.02
C VAL A 92 18.49 14.34 2.19
N ASP A 93 18.19 13.10 1.78
CA ASP A 93 16.92 12.40 1.99
C ASP A 93 16.56 12.36 3.49
N ALA A 94 17.57 12.12 4.36
CA ALA A 94 17.43 12.24 5.82
C ALA A 94 17.00 13.64 6.30
N GLU A 95 17.52 14.71 5.68
CA GLU A 95 17.19 16.09 6.07
C GLU A 95 15.78 16.48 5.59
N LEU A 96 15.41 16.06 4.38
CA LEU A 96 14.05 16.24 3.87
C LEU A 96 13.01 15.52 4.77
N LEU A 97 13.26 14.26 5.12
CA LEU A 97 12.39 13.48 6.02
C LEU A 97 12.29 14.08 7.43
N ASP A 98 13.34 14.71 7.95
CA ASP A 98 13.30 15.41 9.25
C ASP A 98 12.46 16.70 9.18
N GLU A 99 12.44 17.42 8.06
CA GLU A 99 11.63 18.63 7.88
C GLU A 99 10.15 18.28 7.54
N GLU A 100 9.90 17.26 6.70
CA GLU A 100 8.55 16.71 6.46
C GLU A 100 7.91 16.19 7.74
N LEU A 101 8.64 15.42 8.57
CA LEU A 101 8.14 14.98 9.88
C LEU A 101 7.74 16.16 10.77
N LEU A 102 8.57 17.22 10.82
CA LEU A 102 8.30 18.40 11.63
C LEU A 102 7.02 19.12 11.19
N ASP A 103 6.81 19.28 9.89
CA ASP A 103 5.62 19.96 9.36
C ASP A 103 4.36 19.10 9.47
N MET A 104 4.44 17.77 9.32
CA MET A 104 3.34 16.85 9.63
C MET A 104 2.96 16.91 11.12
N LEU A 105 3.94 16.88 12.03
CA LEU A 105 3.70 17.02 13.48
C LEU A 105 3.13 18.40 13.83
N LYS A 106 3.63 19.47 13.21
CA LYS A 106 3.07 20.84 13.37
C LYS A 106 1.60 20.87 12.93
N GLY A 107 1.28 20.26 11.79
CA GLY A 107 -0.09 20.14 11.29
C GLY A 107 -1.00 19.44 12.30
N GLN A 108 -0.62 18.24 12.75
CA GLN A 108 -1.41 17.45 13.71
C GLN A 108 -1.59 18.17 15.07
N VAL A 109 -0.56 18.85 15.58
CA VAL A 109 -0.67 19.69 16.78
C VAL A 109 -1.61 20.87 16.55
N GLY A 110 -1.52 21.53 15.39
CA GLY A 110 -2.46 22.57 14.98
C GLY A 110 -3.91 22.08 14.96
N GLU A 111 -4.17 20.91 14.39
CA GLU A 111 -5.50 20.29 14.36
C GLU A 111 -6.05 20.02 15.77
N ALA A 112 -5.21 19.55 16.69
CA ALA A 112 -5.58 19.38 18.10
C ALA A 112 -5.86 20.73 18.81
N LEU A 113 -5.14 21.79 18.46
CA LEU A 113 -5.35 23.14 19.02
C LEU A 113 -6.62 23.83 18.49
N LYS A 114 -7.15 23.46 17.33
CA LYS A 114 -8.43 24.01 16.79
C LYS A 114 -9.58 23.93 17.80
N TYR A 115 -9.61 22.90 18.66
CA TYR A 115 -10.62 22.71 19.70
C TYR A 115 -10.49 23.67 20.90
N PHE A 116 -9.31 24.27 21.11
CA PHE A 116 -9.05 25.25 22.17
C PHE A 116 -9.11 26.69 21.66
N GLY A 117 -8.88 26.91 20.36
CA GLY A 117 -9.07 28.18 19.68
C GLY A 117 -8.14 28.32 18.48
N SER A 118 -8.66 28.73 17.31
CA SER A 118 -7.89 28.77 16.05
C SER A 118 -6.66 29.69 16.11
N HIS A 119 -6.75 30.83 16.81
CA HIS A 119 -5.64 31.79 16.96
C HIS A 119 -4.42 31.21 17.69
N LEU A 120 -4.64 30.27 18.63
CA LEU A 120 -3.55 29.71 19.46
C LEU A 120 -2.50 28.97 18.63
N GLN A 121 -2.88 28.41 17.48
CA GLN A 121 -1.93 27.74 16.58
C GLN A 121 -0.92 28.72 15.97
N ASP A 122 -1.36 29.93 15.62
CA ASP A 122 -0.55 30.92 14.92
C ASP A 122 0.27 31.75 15.94
N ASP A 123 -0.39 32.24 16.99
CA ASP A 123 0.20 33.05 18.07
C ASP A 123 1.36 32.31 18.80
N TRP A 124 1.26 30.98 18.94
CA TRP A 124 2.26 30.10 19.56
C TRP A 124 3.04 29.25 18.56
N SER A 125 2.97 29.56 17.26
CA SER A 125 3.57 28.74 16.20
C SER A 125 5.08 28.54 16.37
N ALA A 126 5.80 29.55 16.87
CA ALA A 126 7.24 29.48 17.17
C ALA A 126 7.52 28.55 18.37
N GLU A 127 6.73 28.66 19.44
CA GLU A 127 6.87 27.88 20.67
C GLU A 127 6.49 26.41 20.47
N ILE A 128 5.47 26.12 19.67
CA ILE A 128 5.10 24.77 19.24
C ILE A 128 6.26 24.14 18.47
N MET A 129 6.86 24.86 17.51
CA MET A 129 8.01 24.37 16.75
C MET A 129 9.28 24.24 17.61
N LEU A 130 9.48 25.08 18.62
CA LEU A 130 10.53 24.93 19.62
C LEU A 130 10.33 23.64 20.43
N GLY A 131 9.10 23.39 20.92
CA GLY A 131 8.74 22.20 21.69
C GLY A 131 8.92 20.91 20.89
N LEU A 132 8.37 20.84 19.66
CA LEU A 132 8.53 19.70 18.76
C LEU A 132 10.01 19.42 18.45
N ARG A 133 10.80 20.45 18.13
CA ARG A 133 12.25 20.30 17.87
C ARG A 133 13.02 19.88 19.12
N ALA A 134 12.63 20.35 20.31
CA ALA A 134 13.25 19.94 21.58
C ALA A 134 12.96 18.47 21.92
N VAL A 135 11.71 18.01 21.74
CA VAL A 135 11.31 16.61 21.94
C VAL A 135 12.03 15.70 20.96
N LEU A 136 12.01 16.01 19.65
CA LEU A 136 12.73 15.23 18.65
C LEU A 136 14.25 15.21 18.92
N PHE A 137 14.86 16.36 19.25
CA PHE A 137 16.28 16.41 19.62
C PHE A 137 16.61 15.51 20.82
N LYS A 138 15.74 15.52 21.85
CA LYS A 138 15.95 14.72 23.07
C LYS A 138 15.79 13.22 22.81
N LEU A 139 14.83 12.80 22.00
CA LEU A 139 14.56 11.38 21.71
C LEU A 139 15.50 10.81 20.65
N THR A 140 15.91 11.59 19.66
CA THR A 140 16.74 11.11 18.53
C THR A 140 18.24 11.38 18.80
N ILE A 141 18.67 12.64 18.69
CA ILE A 141 20.09 12.99 18.68
C ILE A 141 20.76 12.76 20.05
N TRP A 142 20.06 13.07 21.14
CA TRP A 142 20.63 12.91 22.48
C TRP A 142 20.79 11.44 22.89
N ASP A 143 19.80 10.58 22.60
CA ASP A 143 19.78 9.18 23.04
C ASP A 143 20.34 8.20 21.98
N HIS A 144 20.06 8.39 20.68
CA HIS A 144 20.30 7.40 19.61
C HIS A 144 21.40 7.76 18.60
N ASP A 145 22.14 8.87 18.79
CA ASP A 145 23.20 9.36 17.89
C ASP A 145 22.75 9.70 16.45
N ALA A 146 21.45 9.80 16.16
CA ALA A 146 20.91 10.09 14.83
C ALA A 146 19.75 11.09 14.90
N THR A 147 19.37 11.71 13.77
CA THR A 147 18.02 12.27 13.60
C THR A 147 17.03 11.17 13.21
N TYR A 148 15.74 11.49 13.03
CA TYR A 148 14.74 10.50 12.64
C TYR A 148 14.94 10.06 11.18
N GLY A 149 15.04 11.01 10.26
CA GLY A 149 15.35 10.74 8.86
C GLY A 149 16.70 10.05 8.70
N ALA A 150 17.71 10.42 9.49
CA ALA A 150 18.99 9.71 9.49
C ALA A 150 18.86 8.25 9.94
N ALA A 151 18.07 7.97 10.99
CA ALA A 151 17.84 6.60 11.45
C ALA A 151 17.14 5.74 10.39
N LEU A 152 16.12 6.28 9.70
CA LEU A 152 15.46 5.61 8.56
C LEU A 152 16.43 5.31 7.40
N GLN A 153 17.39 6.21 7.15
CA GLN A 153 18.43 6.06 6.13
C GLN A 153 19.61 5.19 6.60
N ASN A 154 19.54 4.61 7.80
CA ASN A 154 20.60 3.87 8.49
C ASN A 154 21.93 4.65 8.58
N LEU A 155 21.85 5.88 9.07
CA LEU A 155 22.96 6.81 9.28
C LEU A 155 23.01 7.28 10.74
N ARG A 156 24.21 7.44 11.29
CA ARG A 156 24.46 8.02 12.62
C ARG A 156 25.50 9.13 12.57
N PHE A 157 25.41 10.09 13.48
CA PHE A 157 26.42 11.11 13.70
C PHE A 157 27.68 10.50 14.29
N THR A 158 28.83 11.01 13.87
CA THR A 158 30.16 10.56 14.31
C THR A 158 31.12 11.74 14.44
N ASP A 159 32.06 11.67 15.38
CA ASP A 159 33.05 12.75 15.58
C ASP A 159 34.17 12.71 14.53
N ALA A 160 34.09 13.60 13.53
CA ALA A 160 35.04 13.65 12.42
C ALA A 160 36.43 14.22 12.81
N ARG A 161 36.68 14.47 14.10
CA ARG A 161 37.97 14.88 14.66
C ARG A 161 38.94 13.71 14.86
N LYS A 162 38.44 12.47 14.96
CA LYS A 162 39.23 11.25 15.15
C LYS A 162 39.27 10.43 13.85
N PRO A 163 40.30 10.58 12.99
CA PRO A 163 40.40 9.76 11.79
C PRO A 163 40.74 8.31 12.16
N GLY A 164 39.78 7.42 12.00
CA GLY A 164 39.92 6.00 12.29
C GLY A 164 38.94 5.15 11.47
N ALA A 165 39.19 3.84 11.39
CA ALA A 165 38.28 2.90 10.73
C ALA A 165 37.06 2.54 11.59
N VAL A 166 37.17 2.71 12.92
CA VAL A 166 36.06 2.55 13.87
C VAL A 166 35.34 3.88 14.02
N LEU A 167 34.02 3.86 13.88
CA LEU A 167 33.14 5.01 14.01
C LEU A 167 33.00 5.36 15.50
N VAL A 168 33.12 6.65 15.85
CA VAL A 168 33.09 7.12 17.25
C VAL A 168 31.91 8.05 17.46
N SER A 169 31.05 7.72 18.43
CA SER A 169 29.90 8.55 18.84
C SER A 169 30.31 9.99 19.19
N PRO A 170 29.46 10.98 18.89
CA PRO A 170 29.77 12.39 19.09
C PRO A 170 29.82 12.76 20.58
N SER A 171 30.69 13.71 20.92
CA SER A 171 30.79 14.22 22.30
C SER A 171 29.46 14.82 22.77
N LYS A 172 29.13 14.66 24.06
CA LYS A 172 27.96 15.31 24.69
C LYS A 172 27.94 16.83 24.46
N TRP A 173 29.11 17.46 24.38
CA TRP A 173 29.24 18.89 24.01
C TRP A 173 28.94 19.18 22.53
N GLN A 174 29.29 18.28 21.61
CA GLN A 174 28.88 18.41 20.20
C GLN A 174 27.37 18.22 20.05
N LYS A 175 26.78 17.23 20.74
CA LYS A 175 25.32 17.05 20.78
C LYS A 175 24.62 18.30 21.32
N GLY A 176 25.02 18.76 22.51
CA GLY A 176 24.42 19.92 23.16
C GLY A 176 24.53 21.20 22.33
N LEU A 177 25.68 21.44 21.69
CA LEU A 177 25.86 22.62 20.84
C LEU A 177 25.13 22.51 19.50
N TYR A 178 25.02 21.31 18.91
CA TYR A 178 24.16 21.06 17.75
C TYR A 178 22.70 21.37 18.09
N GLY A 179 22.18 20.80 19.19
CA GLY A 179 20.82 21.06 19.66
C GLY A 179 20.57 22.53 19.98
N LEU A 180 21.53 23.21 20.62
CA LEU A 180 21.42 24.64 20.90
C LEU A 180 21.24 25.47 19.62
N PHE A 181 21.97 25.17 18.54
CA PHE A 181 21.80 25.86 17.26
C PHE A 181 20.57 25.42 16.46
N THR A 182 20.23 24.13 16.41
CA THR A 182 19.12 23.63 15.58
C THR A 182 17.74 23.81 16.23
N VAL A 183 17.66 23.76 17.56
CA VAL A 183 16.42 23.95 18.33
C VAL A 183 16.33 25.42 18.77
N GLY A 184 17.25 25.85 19.63
CA GLY A 184 17.26 27.21 20.19
C GLY A 184 17.61 28.29 19.16
N GLY A 185 18.57 28.03 18.28
CA GLY A 185 19.02 28.98 17.25
C GLY A 185 17.97 29.24 16.18
N LYS A 186 17.27 28.20 15.66
CA LYS A 186 16.13 28.40 14.74
C LYS A 186 15.02 29.23 15.41
N TYR A 187 14.66 28.95 16.67
CA TYR A 187 13.64 29.71 17.42
C TYR A 187 14.05 31.16 17.74
N ALA A 188 15.30 31.37 18.18
CA ALA A 188 15.81 32.70 18.46
C ALA A 188 15.93 33.57 17.20
N TRP A 189 16.17 32.94 16.04
CA TRP A 189 16.13 33.64 14.76
C TRP A 189 14.70 34.02 14.37
N THR A 190 13.72 33.10 14.43
CA THR A 190 12.32 33.45 14.09
C THR A 190 11.80 34.55 15.02
N ARG A 191 11.94 34.42 16.34
CA ARG A 191 11.51 35.47 17.29
C ARG A 191 12.26 36.80 17.13
N TRP A 192 13.45 36.82 16.55
CA TRP A 192 14.15 38.05 16.17
C TRP A 192 13.60 38.68 14.88
N GLU A 193 13.25 37.85 13.90
CA GLU A 193 12.64 38.25 12.63
C GLU A 193 11.20 38.76 12.85
N ASP A 194 10.38 38.03 13.63
CA ASP A 194 9.05 38.44 14.09
C ASP A 194 9.09 39.82 14.77
N TRP A 195 9.98 39.97 15.77
CA TRP A 195 10.17 41.24 16.49
C TRP A 195 10.59 42.39 15.57
N LEU A 196 11.45 42.12 14.58
CA LEU A 196 11.92 43.12 13.64
C LEU A 196 10.79 43.58 12.69
N VAL A 197 9.87 42.69 12.32
CA VAL A 197 8.66 43.01 11.54
C VAL A 197 7.63 43.75 12.39
N GLU A 198 7.36 43.31 13.63
CA GLU A 198 6.47 44.01 14.58
C GLU A 198 6.91 45.45 14.86
N ASN A 199 8.23 45.70 14.84
CA ASN A 199 8.77 47.04 15.01
C ASN A 199 8.92 47.85 13.70
N ASP A 200 8.73 47.25 12.52
CA ASP A 200 8.73 47.95 11.22
C ASP A 200 7.35 48.50 10.85
N ASN A 201 6.89 49.46 11.66
CA ASN A 201 5.68 50.23 11.41
C ASN A 201 5.88 51.17 10.21
N GLY A 202 5.80 50.62 8.99
CA GLY A 202 6.19 51.23 7.70
C GLY A 202 5.47 52.51 7.26
N TYR A 203 4.74 53.18 8.15
CA TYR A 203 4.23 54.55 7.99
C TYR A 203 5.13 55.61 8.62
N ASP A 204 5.95 55.26 9.63
CA ASP A 204 6.81 56.19 10.38
C ASP A 204 8.27 56.20 9.88
N GLU A 205 9.01 57.28 10.17
CA GLU A 205 10.45 57.33 9.90
C GLU A 205 11.23 56.39 10.83
N LEU A 206 11.41 55.15 10.37
CA LEU A 206 12.07 54.06 11.09
C LEU A 206 13.36 54.48 11.82
N SER A 207 13.52 54.06 13.08
CA SER A 207 14.62 54.51 13.93
C SER A 207 16.01 54.16 13.35
N PRO A 208 17.03 55.02 13.54
CA PRO A 208 18.36 54.80 12.96
C PRO A 208 19.12 53.60 13.57
N THR A 209 18.64 53.06 14.69
CA THR A 209 19.07 51.79 15.27
C THR A 209 18.40 50.60 14.58
N LEU A 210 17.07 50.60 14.43
CA LEU A 210 16.35 49.49 13.79
C LEU A 210 16.77 49.31 12.31
N ARG A 211 16.95 50.40 11.56
CA ARG A 211 17.53 50.35 10.19
C ARG A 211 18.96 49.75 10.13
N ARG A 212 19.70 49.73 11.24
CA ARG A 212 21.00 49.02 11.32
C ARG A 212 20.82 47.56 11.68
N LEU A 213 19.87 47.25 12.57
CA LEU A 213 19.53 45.88 12.95
C LEU A 213 18.97 45.08 11.76
N SER A 214 18.07 45.66 10.96
CA SER A 214 17.57 45.01 9.73
C SER A 214 18.73 44.72 8.77
N ARG A 215 19.53 45.72 8.43
CA ARG A 215 20.71 45.55 7.56
C ARG A 215 21.71 44.53 8.07
N LEU A 216 21.90 44.42 9.39
CA LEU A 216 22.76 43.40 9.99
C LEU A 216 22.13 42.01 9.89
N SER A 217 20.80 41.89 9.99
CA SER A 217 20.06 40.67 9.71
C SER A 217 20.18 40.27 8.23
N ASP A 218 19.94 41.19 7.30
CA ASP A 218 20.09 41.00 5.84
C ASP A 218 21.50 40.52 5.47
N ILE A 219 22.53 41.20 6.00
CA ILE A 219 23.94 40.85 5.79
C ILE A 219 24.25 39.47 6.42
N THR A 220 23.70 39.15 7.59
CA THR A 220 23.90 37.84 8.23
C THR A 220 23.22 36.73 7.43
N SER A 221 21.99 36.94 6.96
CA SER A 221 21.21 35.99 6.17
C SER A 221 21.85 35.75 4.79
N THR A 222 22.30 36.81 4.11
CA THR A 222 23.00 36.68 2.82
C THR A 222 24.38 36.03 2.95
N ILE A 223 25.16 36.34 3.99
CA ILE A 223 26.43 35.65 4.30
C ILE A 223 26.16 34.18 4.63
N HIS A 224 25.18 33.88 5.49
CA HIS A 224 24.82 32.51 5.85
C HIS A 224 24.39 31.70 4.62
N SER A 225 23.51 32.24 3.78
CA SER A 225 23.03 31.59 2.56
C SER A 225 24.14 31.36 1.54
N THR A 226 25.03 32.35 1.35
CA THR A 226 26.20 32.21 0.47
C THR A 226 27.17 31.15 0.99
N ALA A 227 27.44 31.15 2.30
CA ALA A 227 28.29 30.14 2.93
C ALA A 227 27.65 28.74 2.91
N ALA A 228 26.32 28.64 3.07
CA ALA A 228 25.57 27.39 3.02
C ALA A 228 25.58 26.80 1.60
N PHE A 229 25.36 27.63 0.57
CA PHE A 229 25.47 27.21 -0.83
C PHE A 229 26.90 26.75 -1.18
N ALA A 230 27.93 27.53 -0.80
CA ALA A 230 29.33 27.12 -0.98
C ALA A 230 29.68 25.84 -0.18
N SER A 231 29.08 25.67 1.00
CA SER A 231 29.19 24.44 1.79
C SER A 231 28.57 23.25 1.07
N PHE A 232 27.37 23.43 0.53
CA PHE A 232 26.62 22.41 -0.21
C PHE A 232 27.31 22.01 -1.51
N LEU A 233 27.88 22.94 -2.29
CA LEU A 233 28.69 22.61 -3.46
C LEU A 233 29.90 21.73 -3.10
N VAL A 234 30.59 22.03 -2.00
CA VAL A 234 31.68 21.17 -1.47
C VAL A 234 31.14 19.83 -0.97
N PHE A 235 29.91 19.78 -0.42
CA PHE A 235 29.25 18.54 -0.05
C PHE A 235 28.91 17.66 -1.27
N LEU A 236 28.43 18.22 -2.38
CA LEU A 236 28.13 17.46 -3.60
C LEU A 236 29.38 16.74 -4.15
N VAL A 237 30.57 17.34 -4.03
CA VAL A 237 31.84 16.70 -4.42
C VAL A 237 32.30 15.65 -3.39
N ASN A 238 32.03 15.86 -2.10
CA ASN A 238 32.72 15.15 -1.00
C ASN A 238 31.85 14.16 -0.21
N GLY A 239 30.60 14.48 0.08
CA GLY A 239 29.69 13.67 0.89
C GLY A 239 30.00 13.58 2.39
N ARG A 240 30.67 14.57 3.01
CA ARG A 240 31.11 14.51 4.43
C ARG A 240 30.28 15.35 5.42
N TYR A 241 29.91 16.58 5.05
CA TYR A 241 29.20 17.54 5.91
C TYR A 241 28.07 18.18 5.11
N ARG A 242 26.82 17.85 5.40
CA ARG A 242 25.64 18.38 4.69
C ARG A 242 25.44 19.87 5.00
N THR A 243 25.32 20.25 6.28
CA THR A 243 25.13 21.64 6.70
C THR A 243 26.43 22.37 7.04
N LEU A 244 26.32 23.69 7.23
CA LEU A 244 27.37 24.50 7.89
C LEU A 244 27.61 24.08 9.35
N LEU A 245 26.56 23.73 10.09
CA LEU A 245 26.66 23.35 11.51
C LEU A 245 27.48 22.05 11.67
N ASP A 246 27.23 21.06 10.81
CA ASP A 246 28.01 19.82 10.75
C ASP A 246 29.50 20.11 10.52
N ARG A 247 29.80 21.03 9.60
CA ARG A 247 31.17 21.43 9.23
C ARG A 247 31.89 22.18 10.36
N ILE A 248 31.18 23.05 11.08
CA ILE A 248 31.70 23.82 12.23
C ILE A 248 31.96 22.89 13.43
N LEU A 249 30.98 22.05 13.76
CA LEU A 249 31.05 21.12 14.89
C LEU A 249 31.93 19.88 14.61
N ARG A 250 32.26 19.64 13.33
CA ARG A 250 32.91 18.45 12.79
C ARG A 250 32.15 17.16 13.10
N LEU A 251 30.83 17.22 12.92
CA LEU A 251 29.94 16.06 12.97
C LEU A 251 29.82 15.49 11.55
N ARG A 252 30.09 14.20 11.38
CA ARG A 252 29.90 13.48 10.11
C ARG A 252 28.70 12.55 10.24
N LEU A 253 27.81 12.58 9.27
CA LEU A 253 26.75 11.59 9.12
C LEU A 253 27.29 10.40 8.32
N ALA A 254 27.23 9.19 8.88
CA ALA A 254 27.84 7.98 8.31
C ALA A 254 27.04 6.72 8.67
N PRO A 255 27.04 5.67 7.81
CA PRO A 255 26.41 4.40 8.16
C PRO A 255 27.18 3.72 9.31
N PRO A 256 26.49 3.08 10.28
CA PRO A 256 27.14 2.43 11.42
C PRO A 256 27.93 1.17 11.02
N THR A 257 27.58 0.54 9.90
CA THR A 257 28.25 -0.64 9.34
C THR A 257 28.56 -0.43 7.87
N SER A 258 29.68 -0.98 7.37
CA SER A 258 30.10 -0.80 5.97
C SER A 258 29.40 -1.72 4.97
N HIS A 259 28.46 -2.56 5.44
CA HIS A 259 27.90 -3.68 4.70
C HIS A 259 26.44 -3.53 4.28
N VAL A 260 25.76 -2.45 4.66
CA VAL A 260 24.40 -2.17 4.17
C VAL A 260 24.49 -1.51 2.79
N SER A 261 24.52 -2.36 1.75
CA SER A 261 23.87 -2.01 0.49
C SER A 261 22.40 -1.68 0.80
N ARG A 262 21.91 -0.52 0.34
CA ARG A 262 20.50 -0.14 0.52
C ARG A 262 19.63 -1.12 -0.27
N GLU A 263 19.13 -2.14 0.40
CA GLU A 263 17.94 -2.85 -0.04
C GLU A 263 16.82 -1.83 -0.21
N VAL A 264 16.35 -1.68 -1.45
CA VAL A 264 15.11 -0.94 -1.69
C VAL A 264 14.01 -1.80 -1.11
N SER A 265 13.25 -1.27 -0.15
CA SER A 265 12.21 -2.00 0.57
C SER A 265 10.99 -2.26 -0.33
N PHE A 266 11.14 -3.22 -1.24
CA PHE A 266 10.12 -3.65 -2.19
C PHE A 266 8.83 -4.11 -1.50
N GLU A 267 8.83 -4.40 -0.20
CA GLU A 267 7.64 -4.73 0.59
C GLU A 267 6.47 -3.77 0.33
N TYR A 268 6.68 -2.45 0.36
CA TYR A 268 5.57 -1.49 0.18
C TYR A 268 5.08 -1.47 -1.28
N LEU A 269 6.02 -1.50 -2.25
CA LEU A 269 5.71 -1.56 -3.68
C LEU A 269 4.94 -2.85 -4.02
N ASN A 270 5.41 -4.00 -3.51
CA ASN A 270 4.80 -5.30 -3.70
C ASN A 270 3.42 -5.37 -3.05
N ARG A 271 3.24 -4.82 -1.83
CA ARG A 271 1.92 -4.66 -1.20
C ARG A 271 0.99 -3.85 -2.08
N GLN A 272 1.43 -2.70 -2.60
CA GLN A 272 0.60 -1.85 -3.46
C GLN A 272 0.26 -2.51 -4.80
N LEU A 273 1.20 -3.24 -5.41
CA LEU A 273 0.98 -4.01 -6.64
C LEU A 273 -0.02 -5.16 -6.40
N VAL A 274 0.13 -5.91 -5.31
CA VAL A 274 -0.82 -6.97 -4.91
C VAL A 274 -2.21 -6.40 -4.64
N TRP A 275 -2.33 -5.27 -3.93
CA TRP A 275 -3.62 -4.63 -3.70
C TRP A 275 -4.27 -4.12 -4.99
N HIS A 276 -3.50 -3.53 -5.91
CA HIS A 276 -4.02 -3.08 -7.20
C HIS A 276 -4.52 -4.25 -8.05
N ALA A 277 -3.70 -5.30 -8.20
CA ALA A 277 -4.06 -6.51 -8.92
C ALA A 277 -5.28 -7.23 -8.28
N PHE A 278 -5.39 -7.21 -6.94
CA PHE A 278 -6.54 -7.75 -6.23
C PHE A 278 -7.82 -6.93 -6.48
N THR A 279 -7.75 -5.59 -6.49
CA THR A 279 -8.91 -4.75 -6.82
C THR A 279 -9.33 -4.88 -8.29
N GLU A 280 -8.36 -5.01 -9.20
CA GLU A 280 -8.61 -5.24 -10.63
C GLU A 280 -9.27 -6.59 -10.87
N PHE A 281 -8.75 -7.66 -10.27
CA PHE A 281 -9.38 -8.98 -10.24
C PHE A 281 -10.79 -8.94 -9.63
N LEU A 282 -10.99 -8.22 -8.52
CA LEU A 282 -12.28 -8.08 -7.87
C LEU A 282 -13.29 -7.34 -8.78
N LEU A 283 -12.86 -6.36 -9.58
CA LEU A 283 -13.72 -5.68 -10.57
C LEU A 283 -14.17 -6.60 -11.71
N PHE A 284 -13.39 -7.63 -12.07
CA PHE A 284 -13.83 -8.67 -13.01
C PHE A 284 -14.73 -9.73 -12.35
N VAL A 285 -14.51 -10.04 -11.07
CA VAL A 285 -15.28 -11.05 -10.33
C VAL A 285 -16.64 -10.52 -9.85
N LEU A 286 -16.73 -9.27 -9.40
CA LEU A 286 -17.94 -8.68 -8.82
C LEU A 286 -19.17 -8.69 -9.76
N PRO A 287 -19.05 -8.45 -11.09
CA PRO A 287 -20.15 -8.62 -12.04
C PRO A 287 -20.61 -10.08 -12.20
N LEU A 288 -19.69 -11.05 -12.08
CA LEU A 288 -19.99 -12.49 -12.17
C LEU A 288 -20.61 -13.03 -10.87
N VAL A 289 -20.25 -12.46 -9.73
CA VAL A 289 -20.80 -12.75 -8.41
C VAL A 289 -22.16 -12.06 -8.27
N GLY A 290 -23.19 -12.64 -8.90
CA GLY A 290 -24.55 -12.12 -8.94
C GLY A 290 -25.09 -11.73 -7.57
N ILE A 291 -25.09 -10.42 -7.28
CA ILE A 291 -25.37 -9.81 -5.97
C ILE A 291 -26.72 -10.28 -5.40
N SER A 292 -27.72 -10.49 -6.26
CA SER A 292 -29.05 -10.99 -5.88
C SER A 292 -29.01 -12.42 -5.30
N ARG A 293 -28.11 -13.29 -5.77
CA ARG A 293 -27.97 -14.69 -5.31
C ARG A 293 -27.27 -14.73 -3.94
N TRP A 294 -26.22 -13.92 -3.75
CA TRP A 294 -25.52 -13.80 -2.46
C TRP A 294 -26.36 -13.09 -1.39
N ARG A 295 -27.07 -12.01 -1.74
CA ARG A 295 -28.01 -11.33 -0.83
C ARG A 295 -29.10 -12.28 -0.32
N ARG A 296 -29.66 -13.13 -1.19
CA ARG A 296 -30.65 -14.17 -0.81
C ARG A 296 -30.02 -15.26 0.06
N TRP A 297 -28.82 -15.74 -0.26
CA TRP A 297 -28.13 -16.74 0.59
C TRP A 297 -27.84 -16.20 2.00
N LEU A 298 -27.29 -14.99 2.11
CA LEU A 298 -27.05 -14.33 3.39
C LEU A 298 -28.36 -14.09 4.18
N ALA A 299 -29.44 -13.68 3.52
CA ALA A 299 -30.75 -13.53 4.15
C ALA A 299 -31.30 -14.88 4.67
N ARG A 300 -31.23 -15.96 3.88
CA ARG A 300 -31.63 -17.32 4.34
C ARG A 300 -30.77 -17.78 5.52
N ALA A 301 -29.45 -17.57 5.47
CA ALA A 301 -28.53 -17.89 6.56
C ALA A 301 -28.85 -17.12 7.84
N TRP A 302 -29.08 -15.81 7.74
CA TRP A 302 -29.43 -14.93 8.87
C TRP A 302 -30.81 -15.24 9.46
N ARG A 303 -31.80 -15.61 8.64
CA ARG A 303 -33.10 -16.11 9.14
C ARG A 303 -32.93 -17.43 9.90
N LYS A 304 -32.09 -18.35 9.39
CA LYS A 304 -31.83 -19.66 10.01
C LYS A 304 -31.03 -19.56 11.31
N THR A 305 -30.06 -18.65 11.43
CA THR A 305 -29.40 -18.39 12.72
C THR A 305 -30.34 -17.69 13.69
N LYS A 306 -31.17 -16.73 13.23
CA LYS A 306 -32.19 -16.06 14.05
C LYS A 306 -33.27 -17.01 14.58
N SER A 307 -33.66 -18.06 13.84
CA SER A 307 -34.62 -19.06 14.35
C SER A 307 -33.99 -20.02 15.37
N VAL A 308 -32.76 -20.50 15.12
CA VAL A 308 -31.99 -21.29 16.10
C VAL A 308 -31.73 -20.49 17.39
N MET A 309 -31.58 -19.17 17.30
CA MET A 309 -31.41 -18.28 18.45
C MET A 309 -32.73 -17.86 19.14
N ARG A 310 -33.86 -18.50 18.78
CA ARG A 310 -35.20 -18.25 19.36
C ARG A 310 -35.92 -19.54 19.80
N SER A 311 -35.21 -20.67 19.91
CA SER A 311 -35.76 -21.94 20.40
C SER A 311 -35.82 -22.00 21.93
N ASP A 312 -36.52 -21.06 22.54
CA ASP A 312 -36.95 -21.11 23.94
C ASP A 312 -38.29 -20.37 24.07
N GLY A 313 -39.35 -21.09 24.43
CA GLY A 313 -40.75 -20.64 24.33
C GLY A 313 -41.59 -21.50 23.39
N GLU A 314 -42.26 -22.50 23.95
CA GLU A 314 -43.38 -23.20 23.31
C GLU A 314 -44.66 -22.35 23.41
N ASP A 315 -45.38 -22.17 22.29
CA ASP A 315 -46.84 -21.99 22.28
C ASP A 315 -47.39 -22.12 20.86
N GLU A 316 -48.31 -23.05 20.62
CA GLU A 316 -48.90 -23.30 19.29
C GLU A 316 -50.00 -22.28 18.96
N ASN A 317 -49.62 -21.11 18.43
CA ASN A 317 -50.49 -20.28 17.60
C ASN A 317 -49.69 -19.72 16.42
N ASP A 318 -50.11 -20.05 15.19
CA ASP A 318 -49.44 -19.60 13.95
C ASP A 318 -49.71 -18.11 13.67
N VAL A 319 -48.99 -17.26 14.40
CA VAL A 319 -49.00 -15.81 14.17
C VAL A 319 -48.20 -15.53 12.89
N LYS A 320 -48.90 -15.59 11.75
CA LYS A 320 -48.43 -15.22 10.40
C LYS A 320 -47.49 -14.00 10.49
N ALA A 321 -46.18 -14.22 10.37
CA ALA A 321 -45.15 -13.22 10.74
C ALA A 321 -44.53 -12.50 9.52
N GLY A 322 -45.19 -12.54 8.37
CA GLY A 322 -44.73 -11.88 7.15
C GLY A 322 -44.95 -10.36 7.16
N GLU A 323 -44.19 -9.66 6.34
CA GLU A 323 -44.22 -8.20 6.16
C GLU A 323 -45.63 -7.67 5.85
N PHE A 324 -46.47 -8.47 5.18
CA PHE A 324 -47.83 -8.13 4.77
C PHE A 324 -48.90 -9.01 5.46
N ALA A 325 -48.60 -9.55 6.65
CA ALA A 325 -49.53 -10.34 7.44
C ALA A 325 -50.85 -9.61 7.79
N PHE A 326 -50.81 -8.27 7.88
CA PHE A 326 -51.96 -7.42 8.20
C PHE A 326 -53.01 -7.30 7.08
N LEU A 327 -52.69 -7.74 5.85
CA LEU A 327 -53.61 -7.62 4.72
C LEU A 327 -54.74 -8.67 4.80
N PRO A 328 -56.03 -8.27 4.63
CA PRO A 328 -57.14 -9.20 4.54
C PRO A 328 -56.92 -10.28 3.48
N GLU A 329 -57.46 -11.48 3.69
CA GLU A 329 -57.19 -12.64 2.84
C GLU A 329 -57.75 -12.50 1.41
N ARG A 330 -58.68 -11.56 1.18
CA ARG A 330 -59.16 -11.19 -0.17
C ARG A 330 -58.12 -10.42 -1.00
N THR A 331 -57.12 -9.80 -0.38
CA THR A 331 -56.14 -8.92 -1.04
C THR A 331 -54.86 -9.69 -1.36
N CYS A 332 -54.37 -9.61 -2.60
CA CYS A 332 -53.11 -10.23 -3.00
C CYS A 332 -51.93 -9.40 -2.49
N ALA A 333 -51.15 -9.93 -1.56
CA ALA A 333 -50.02 -9.19 -0.98
C ALA A 333 -48.91 -8.90 -2.01
N ILE A 334 -48.80 -9.68 -3.09
CA ILE A 334 -47.89 -9.38 -4.22
C ILE A 334 -48.41 -8.17 -5.02
N CYS A 335 -49.69 -8.16 -5.41
CA CYS A 335 -50.28 -7.00 -6.12
C CYS A 335 -50.20 -5.72 -5.28
N TYR A 336 -50.43 -5.83 -3.96
CA TYR A 336 -50.29 -4.72 -3.02
C TYR A 336 -48.84 -4.22 -2.96
N GLN A 337 -47.86 -5.12 -2.82
CA GLN A 337 -46.44 -4.77 -2.83
C GLN A 337 -46.02 -4.12 -4.15
N ASP A 338 -46.39 -4.68 -5.29
CA ASP A 338 -45.96 -4.19 -6.61
C ASP A 338 -46.53 -2.78 -6.89
N GLN A 339 -47.81 -2.54 -6.59
CA GLN A 339 -48.42 -1.20 -6.66
C GLN A 339 -47.70 -0.20 -5.73
N ASN A 340 -47.45 -0.57 -4.47
CA ASN A 340 -46.80 0.30 -3.49
C ASN A 340 -45.27 0.40 -3.64
N SER A 341 -44.66 -0.39 -4.55
CA SER A 341 -43.22 -0.34 -4.86
C SER A 341 -42.87 0.57 -6.03
N THR A 342 -43.85 0.90 -6.87
CA THR A 342 -43.65 1.74 -8.06
C THR A 342 -43.58 3.24 -7.70
N SER A 343 -44.18 3.63 -6.57
CA SER A 343 -44.28 5.02 -6.10
C SER A 343 -43.06 5.53 -5.31
N THR A 344 -41.83 5.27 -5.79
CA THR A 344 -40.58 5.71 -5.12
C THR A 344 -40.01 7.03 -5.63
N SER A 345 -40.73 7.79 -6.45
CA SER A 345 -40.35 9.16 -6.80
C SER A 345 -41.03 10.17 -5.87
N GLU A 346 -40.24 11.03 -5.20
CA GLU A 346 -40.74 11.92 -4.14
C GLU A 346 -41.86 12.87 -4.61
N ALA A 347 -41.82 13.25 -5.91
CA ALA A 347 -42.82 14.10 -6.54
C ALA A 347 -44.20 13.42 -6.67
N GLU A 348 -44.25 12.09 -6.79
CA GLU A 348 -45.48 11.34 -7.01
C GLU A 348 -46.18 10.96 -5.70
N ILE A 349 -45.45 10.86 -4.58
CA ILE A 349 -46.01 10.54 -3.24
C ILE A 349 -47.14 11.52 -2.86
N VAL A 350 -47.02 12.80 -3.22
CA VAL A 350 -48.02 13.84 -2.95
C VAL A 350 -49.27 13.68 -3.83
N ALA A 351 -49.12 13.23 -5.07
CA ALA A 351 -50.25 12.92 -5.96
C ALA A 351 -50.94 11.60 -5.58
N ALA A 352 -50.14 10.61 -5.17
CA ALA A 352 -50.59 9.30 -4.71
C ALA A 352 -51.33 9.36 -3.35
N ALA A 353 -51.41 10.50 -2.67
CA ALA A 353 -52.29 10.68 -1.51
C ALA A 353 -53.77 10.40 -1.83
N GLY A 354 -54.19 10.49 -3.10
CA GLY A 354 -55.52 10.06 -3.58
C GLY A 354 -55.57 8.69 -4.26
N ALA A 355 -54.44 7.99 -4.42
CA ALA A 355 -54.32 6.75 -5.19
C ALA A 355 -53.45 5.66 -4.51
N SER A 356 -53.00 5.87 -3.27
CA SER A 356 -52.33 4.88 -2.45
C SER A 356 -53.18 3.62 -2.34
N GLY A 357 -52.55 2.45 -2.39
CA GLY A 357 -53.21 1.15 -2.53
C GLY A 357 -54.18 0.85 -1.38
N VAL A 358 -55.44 1.27 -1.53
CA VAL A 358 -56.46 1.09 -0.49
C VAL A 358 -56.71 -0.40 -0.29
N ILE A 359 -56.70 -0.82 0.98
CA ILE A 359 -57.05 -2.18 1.37
C ILE A 359 -58.51 -2.44 0.96
N GLY A 360 -58.73 -3.34 0.00
CA GLY A 360 -60.04 -3.60 -0.62
C GLY A 360 -60.31 -2.88 -1.94
N SER A 361 -59.31 -2.24 -2.56
CA SER A 361 -59.39 -1.80 -3.96
C SER A 361 -59.42 -2.99 -4.93
N ALA A 362 -60.31 -2.93 -5.92
CA ALA A 362 -60.49 -3.97 -6.94
C ALA A 362 -59.24 -4.25 -7.81
N GLN A 363 -58.19 -3.42 -7.71
CA GLN A 363 -56.89 -3.61 -8.37
C GLN A 363 -55.92 -4.49 -7.57
N THR A 364 -56.16 -4.70 -6.27
CA THR A 364 -55.31 -5.52 -5.38
C THR A 364 -56.04 -6.74 -4.81
N ASP A 365 -57.33 -6.90 -5.09
CA ASP A 365 -58.08 -8.13 -4.79
C ASP A 365 -57.56 -9.35 -5.56
N ILE A 366 -57.69 -10.54 -4.97
CA ILE A 366 -57.20 -11.79 -5.57
C ILE A 366 -58.03 -12.18 -6.78
N THR A 367 -57.35 -12.30 -7.93
CA THR A 367 -57.90 -12.81 -9.20
C THR A 367 -57.31 -14.19 -9.48
N ASN A 368 -58.18 -15.18 -9.71
CA ASN A 368 -57.83 -16.61 -9.82
C ASN A 368 -57.00 -17.12 -8.61
N PRO A 369 -57.66 -17.43 -7.47
CA PRO A 369 -56.98 -17.71 -6.21
C PRO A 369 -56.20 -19.04 -6.23
N TYR A 370 -54.90 -18.96 -5.89
CA TYR A 370 -54.03 -20.10 -5.68
C TYR A 370 -53.43 -20.02 -4.28
N GLU A 371 -53.29 -21.17 -3.63
CA GLU A 371 -52.69 -21.31 -2.30
C GLU A 371 -51.27 -21.86 -2.38
N THR A 372 -50.44 -21.43 -1.43
CA THR A 372 -49.01 -21.77 -1.34
C THR A 372 -48.76 -23.04 -0.52
N ILE A 373 -47.84 -23.89 -0.97
CA ILE A 373 -47.43 -25.11 -0.26
C ILE A 373 -46.05 -24.86 0.39
N PRO A 374 -45.90 -25.06 1.72
CA PRO A 374 -46.87 -25.65 2.66
C PRO A 374 -47.84 -24.66 3.34
N CYS A 375 -47.58 -23.36 3.31
CA CYS A 375 -48.16 -22.41 4.28
C CYS A 375 -49.61 -21.90 4.05
N GLY A 376 -50.35 -22.45 3.08
CA GLY A 376 -51.78 -22.19 2.84
C GLY A 376 -52.18 -20.75 2.48
N CYS A 377 -51.21 -19.84 2.31
CA CYS A 377 -51.46 -18.43 2.04
C CYS A 377 -51.92 -18.20 0.59
N ILE A 378 -52.97 -17.40 0.40
CA ILE A 378 -53.64 -17.24 -0.89
C ILE A 378 -53.12 -16.00 -1.64
N TYR A 379 -52.93 -16.15 -2.96
CA TYR A 379 -52.46 -15.13 -3.91
C TYR A 379 -53.17 -15.27 -5.27
N CYS A 380 -53.01 -14.28 -6.16
CA CYS A 380 -53.40 -14.43 -7.57
C CYS A 380 -52.49 -15.46 -8.26
N PHE A 381 -53.05 -16.33 -9.10
CA PHE A 381 -52.32 -17.32 -9.90
C PHE A 381 -51.08 -16.73 -10.59
N VAL A 382 -51.26 -15.68 -11.41
CA VAL A 382 -50.18 -15.08 -12.21
C VAL A 382 -49.07 -14.51 -11.33
N CYS A 383 -49.43 -13.89 -10.22
CA CYS A 383 -48.48 -13.32 -9.27
C CYS A 383 -47.68 -14.40 -8.53
N LEU A 384 -48.31 -15.52 -8.17
CA LEU A 384 -47.62 -16.60 -7.46
C LEU A 384 -46.76 -17.44 -8.41
N ALA A 385 -47.28 -17.82 -9.59
CA ALA A 385 -46.56 -18.56 -10.61
C ALA A 385 -45.29 -17.81 -11.06
N SER A 386 -45.40 -16.53 -11.43
CA SER A 386 -44.24 -15.73 -11.87
C SER A 386 -43.16 -15.56 -10.79
N ARG A 387 -43.52 -15.54 -9.49
CA ARG A 387 -42.54 -15.49 -8.39
C ARG A 387 -41.87 -16.84 -8.15
N LEU A 388 -42.56 -17.96 -8.38
CA LEU A 388 -41.98 -19.30 -8.28
C LEU A 388 -41.08 -19.64 -9.48
N GLU A 389 -41.51 -19.30 -10.69
CA GLU A 389 -40.73 -19.46 -11.93
C GLU A 389 -39.42 -18.64 -11.87
N ALA A 390 -39.48 -17.38 -11.43
CA ALA A 390 -38.33 -16.49 -11.30
C ALA A 390 -37.30 -16.90 -10.22
N GLU A 391 -37.55 -17.95 -9.43
CA GLU A 391 -36.63 -18.44 -8.39
C GLU A 391 -36.06 -19.85 -8.65
N GLU A 392 -36.24 -20.41 -9.85
CA GLU A 392 -35.52 -21.61 -10.34
C GLU A 392 -35.56 -22.79 -9.34
N GLY A 393 -36.71 -23.05 -8.72
CA GLY A 393 -36.89 -24.14 -7.76
C GLY A 393 -36.27 -23.93 -6.37
N GLN A 394 -35.70 -22.76 -6.07
CA GLN A 394 -35.07 -22.50 -4.77
C GLN A 394 -36.07 -22.18 -3.64
N GLY A 395 -37.27 -21.74 -4.00
CA GLY A 395 -38.37 -21.44 -3.07
C GLY A 395 -38.45 -19.97 -2.65
N TRP A 396 -39.62 -19.37 -2.89
CA TRP A 396 -39.95 -17.96 -2.67
C TRP A 396 -40.49 -17.74 -1.25
N THR A 397 -39.98 -16.73 -0.54
CA THR A 397 -40.48 -16.40 0.81
C THR A 397 -41.87 -15.76 0.75
N CYS A 398 -42.86 -16.43 1.35
CA CYS A 398 -44.23 -15.96 1.47
C CYS A 398 -44.31 -14.62 2.22
N LEU A 399 -44.84 -13.59 1.54
CA LEU A 399 -45.04 -12.24 2.10
C LEU A 399 -46.03 -12.18 3.28
N ARG A 400 -46.86 -13.21 3.48
CA ARG A 400 -47.89 -13.27 4.53
C ARG A 400 -47.41 -13.95 5.83
N CYS A 401 -46.73 -15.09 5.76
CA CYS A 401 -46.25 -15.81 6.95
C CYS A 401 -44.72 -15.76 7.15
N GLY A 402 -43.93 -15.57 6.09
CA GLY A 402 -42.46 -15.60 6.11
C GLY A 402 -41.83 -16.97 5.81
N GLU A 403 -42.62 -18.00 5.48
CA GLU A 403 -42.13 -19.34 5.12
C GLU A 403 -41.71 -19.44 3.63
N ASP A 404 -40.75 -20.30 3.29
CA ASP A 404 -40.22 -20.47 1.93
C ASP A 404 -41.05 -21.50 1.11
N VAL A 405 -41.87 -20.99 0.19
CA VAL A 405 -42.82 -21.72 -0.67
C VAL A 405 -42.15 -22.24 -1.93
N LYS A 406 -42.42 -23.49 -2.33
CA LYS A 406 -41.87 -24.08 -3.57
C LYS A 406 -42.91 -24.41 -4.63
N GLU A 407 -44.12 -24.70 -4.20
CA GLU A 407 -45.21 -25.19 -5.04
C GLU A 407 -46.50 -24.44 -4.69
N CYS A 408 -47.45 -24.42 -5.62
CA CYS A 408 -48.78 -23.84 -5.41
C CYS A 408 -49.85 -24.71 -6.05
N LYS A 409 -51.06 -24.70 -5.49
CA LYS A 409 -52.23 -25.39 -6.05
C LYS A 409 -53.43 -24.43 -6.19
N PRO A 410 -54.39 -24.71 -7.08
CA PRO A 410 -55.63 -23.95 -7.14
C PRO A 410 -56.33 -23.98 -5.79
N TRP A 411 -56.80 -22.83 -5.29
CA TRP A 411 -57.50 -22.80 -4.01
C TRP A 411 -58.95 -23.26 -4.18
N THR A 412 -59.32 -24.38 -3.56
CA THR A 412 -60.64 -25.01 -3.68
C THR A 412 -61.71 -24.38 -2.78
N GLY A 413 -61.33 -23.48 -1.87
CA GLY A 413 -62.22 -22.88 -0.87
C GLY A 413 -62.74 -23.90 0.16
N ASP A 414 -63.82 -23.55 0.86
CA ASP A 414 -64.46 -24.40 1.89
C ASP A 414 -65.24 -25.61 1.30
N VAL A 415 -64.80 -26.14 0.16
CA VAL A 415 -65.32 -27.39 -0.42
C VAL A 415 -64.41 -28.53 0.02
N ILE A 416 -64.91 -29.35 0.95
CA ILE A 416 -64.23 -30.56 1.40
C ILE A 416 -64.25 -31.60 0.28
N GLU A 417 -63.17 -31.68 -0.50
CA GLU A 417 -62.97 -32.82 -1.39
C GLU A 417 -62.71 -34.09 -0.56
N GLU A 418 -63.61 -35.07 -0.65
CA GLU A 418 -63.34 -36.40 -0.11
C GLU A 418 -62.17 -37.04 -0.87
N VAL A 419 -61.05 -37.26 -0.16
CA VAL A 419 -59.79 -37.74 -0.74
C VAL A 419 -59.96 -39.17 -1.29
N SER A 420 -60.37 -39.26 -2.55
CA SER A 420 -60.54 -40.53 -3.25
C SER A 420 -59.18 -41.21 -3.45
N LYS A 421 -58.97 -42.32 -2.73
CA LYS A 421 -57.77 -43.15 -2.90
C LYS A 421 -57.90 -43.92 -4.23
N PRO A 422 -56.88 -43.88 -5.12
CA PRO A 422 -56.95 -44.59 -6.39
C PRO A 422 -56.98 -46.11 -6.16
N SER A 423 -58.09 -46.75 -6.52
CA SER A 423 -58.21 -48.20 -6.59
C SER A 423 -58.03 -48.70 -8.03
N THR A 424 -57.62 -49.95 -8.19
CA THR A 424 -56.92 -50.41 -9.40
C THR A 424 -57.78 -51.07 -10.47
N THR A 425 -57.54 -50.68 -11.73
CA THR A 425 -57.54 -51.51 -12.96
C THR A 425 -58.80 -52.30 -13.40
N SER A 426 -59.43 -51.83 -14.48
CA SER A 426 -59.81 -52.64 -15.67
C SER A 426 -60.24 -51.68 -16.82
N LYS A 427 -59.67 -51.72 -18.04
CA LYS A 427 -59.83 -52.71 -19.15
C LYS A 427 -61.28 -52.80 -19.67
N THR A 428 -61.62 -52.90 -20.97
CA THR A 428 -60.85 -53.11 -22.25
C THR A 428 -61.84 -52.95 -23.44
N VAL A 429 -61.59 -52.58 -24.72
CA VAL A 429 -60.50 -51.96 -25.55
C VAL A 429 -61.18 -51.23 -26.74
N GLY A 430 -60.47 -50.51 -27.64
CA GLY A 430 -61.07 -49.97 -28.87
C GLY A 430 -60.17 -49.24 -29.90
N PHE A 431 -59.20 -49.94 -30.52
CA PHE A 431 -58.56 -49.69 -31.85
C PHE A 431 -58.18 -48.24 -32.27
N SER A 432 -56.89 -47.88 -32.41
CA SER A 432 -56.00 -48.16 -33.58
C SER A 432 -56.20 -47.19 -34.76
N ASP A 433 -55.17 -46.61 -35.41
CA ASP A 433 -53.69 -46.69 -35.25
C ASP A 433 -53.03 -45.34 -35.64
N GLU A 434 -51.84 -45.02 -35.11
CA GLU A 434 -50.57 -44.89 -35.89
C GLU A 434 -49.36 -44.65 -34.94
N PRO A 435 -48.10 -44.92 -35.36
CA PRO A 435 -47.00 -45.24 -34.44
C PRO A 435 -45.97 -44.10 -34.19
N SER A 436 -44.85 -44.45 -33.56
CA SER A 436 -43.91 -43.51 -32.93
C SER A 436 -42.45 -43.63 -33.40
N GLU A 437 -41.64 -42.68 -32.93
CA GLU A 437 -40.17 -42.70 -32.74
C GLU A 437 -39.17 -42.59 -33.91
N MET A 438 -38.22 -41.65 -33.69
CA MET A 438 -36.78 -41.67 -33.98
C MET A 438 -36.19 -41.41 -35.38
N ALA A 439 -35.53 -40.24 -35.45
CA ALA A 439 -34.13 -40.03 -35.86
C ALA A 439 -33.73 -39.73 -37.34
N GLU A 440 -32.86 -38.71 -37.41
CA GLU A 440 -31.80 -38.40 -38.41
C GLU A 440 -32.12 -37.88 -39.85
N ILE A 441 -31.48 -36.71 -40.11
CA ILE A 441 -30.84 -36.23 -41.37
C ILE A 441 -31.70 -35.51 -42.45
N GLU A 442 -31.53 -34.17 -42.48
CA GLU A 442 -31.51 -33.24 -43.66
C GLU A 442 -32.77 -33.07 -44.57
N PRO A 443 -32.82 -32.12 -45.57
CA PRO A 443 -31.88 -31.02 -45.94
C PRO A 443 -32.52 -29.60 -46.17
N HIS A 444 -31.66 -28.63 -46.53
CA HIS A 444 -31.81 -27.41 -47.37
C HIS A 444 -33.18 -26.78 -47.77
N SER A 445 -33.21 -25.43 -47.70
CA SER A 445 -33.42 -24.48 -48.83
C SER A 445 -33.00 -23.05 -48.40
N GLU A 446 -32.10 -22.34 -49.10
CA GLU A 446 -32.40 -21.23 -50.06
C GLU A 446 -33.09 -20.01 -49.40
N GLU A 447 -32.62 -18.75 -49.47
CA GLU A 447 -31.47 -18.06 -50.13
C GLU A 447 -30.76 -17.13 -49.07
N ASP A 448 -29.88 -16.13 -49.28
CA ASP A 448 -29.53 -15.29 -50.44
C ASP A 448 -28.10 -14.66 -50.34
N GLN A 449 -27.74 -13.91 -51.40
CA GLN A 449 -26.60 -13.04 -51.75
C GLN A 449 -26.37 -11.82 -50.83
N ASN A 450 -25.28 -11.01 -50.91
CA ASN A 450 -23.86 -11.05 -51.35
C ASN A 450 -23.25 -9.68 -50.86
N SER A 451 -21.96 -9.36 -50.72
CA SER A 451 -20.80 -9.47 -51.62
C SER A 451 -19.51 -8.88 -51.00
N GLU A 452 -18.35 -9.46 -51.34
CA GLU A 452 -17.02 -8.80 -51.65
C GLU A 452 -16.37 -7.85 -50.61
N GLU A 453 -15.04 -7.71 -50.45
CA GLU A 453 -13.81 -8.35 -50.98
C GLU A 453 -12.70 -8.16 -49.88
N GLY A 454 -11.52 -8.79 -49.86
CA GLY A 454 -10.80 -9.58 -50.86
C GLY A 454 -9.53 -10.21 -50.24
N THR A 455 -8.68 -10.83 -51.06
CA THR A 455 -7.60 -11.75 -50.64
C THR A 455 -6.20 -11.13 -50.58
N GLU A 456 -5.28 -11.71 -49.78
CA GLU A 456 -3.98 -12.14 -50.33
C GLU A 456 -3.31 -13.28 -49.51
N ASN A 457 -2.24 -13.87 -50.05
CA ASN A 457 -1.71 -15.19 -49.67
C ASN A 457 -0.34 -15.16 -48.98
N THR A 458 -0.02 -16.27 -48.30
CA THR A 458 1.33 -16.62 -47.80
C THR A 458 2.38 -16.79 -48.92
N VAL A 459 3.66 -16.59 -48.58
CA VAL A 459 4.74 -17.61 -48.75
C VAL A 459 6.05 -17.17 -48.06
N ASN A 460 6.88 -18.14 -47.64
CA ASN A 460 8.19 -17.93 -46.98
C ASN A 460 9.35 -17.79 -47.99
N GLY A 461 10.50 -17.22 -47.59
CA GLY A 461 11.73 -17.27 -48.40
C GLY A 461 12.97 -16.69 -47.71
N ASP A 462 13.99 -17.52 -47.50
CA ASP A 462 15.28 -17.27 -46.83
C ASP A 462 16.12 -16.09 -47.39
N GLY A 463 17.14 -15.64 -46.62
CA GLY A 463 18.33 -15.02 -47.24
C GLY A 463 19.18 -14.00 -46.45
N SER A 464 19.89 -14.43 -45.40
CA SER A 464 21.19 -13.90 -44.91
C SER A 464 21.61 -12.42 -45.11
N SER A 465 22.02 -11.76 -44.01
CA SER A 465 23.32 -11.04 -43.98
C SER A 465 23.82 -10.79 -42.55
N VAL A 466 25.15 -10.74 -42.39
CA VAL A 466 25.87 -10.59 -41.10
C VAL A 466 26.12 -9.12 -40.76
N SER A 467 25.96 -8.74 -39.49
CA SER A 467 26.78 -7.70 -38.86
C SER A 467 26.83 -7.83 -37.33
N ASP A 468 28.05 -7.87 -36.77
CA ASP A 468 28.27 -8.00 -35.33
C ASP A 468 28.13 -6.67 -34.58
N ASN A 469 27.62 -6.71 -33.36
CA ASN A 469 27.97 -5.76 -32.28
C ASN A 469 27.58 -6.33 -30.91
N ALA A 470 28.54 -6.94 -30.21
CA ALA A 470 28.32 -7.48 -28.87
C ALA A 470 28.49 -6.39 -27.80
N SER A 471 27.43 -6.09 -27.05
CA SER A 471 27.49 -5.27 -25.83
C SER A 471 27.66 -6.16 -24.59
N GLN A 472 28.54 -5.76 -23.67
CA GLN A 472 29.02 -6.61 -22.60
C GLN A 472 28.15 -6.51 -21.33
N LEU A 473 27.25 -7.48 -21.17
CA LEU A 473 26.67 -7.86 -19.87
C LEU A 473 27.78 -8.50 -19.00
N GLY A 474 27.69 -8.55 -17.67
CA GLY A 474 26.56 -8.29 -16.78
C GLY A 474 26.51 -9.43 -15.75
N GLU A 475 27.46 -9.41 -14.82
CA GLU A 475 27.73 -10.52 -13.88
C GLU A 475 26.78 -10.45 -12.68
N ALA A 476 26.11 -11.55 -12.35
CA ALA A 476 25.13 -11.64 -11.28
C ALA A 476 25.69 -12.43 -10.09
N GLU A 477 25.61 -11.87 -8.89
CA GLU A 477 25.95 -12.57 -7.64
C GLU A 477 24.69 -13.24 -7.07
N ALA A 478 24.84 -14.44 -6.51
CA ALA A 478 23.78 -15.20 -5.86
C ALA A 478 23.67 -14.88 -4.37
N TYR A 479 22.47 -15.03 -3.82
CA TYR A 479 22.18 -14.96 -2.40
C TYR A 479 22.36 -16.35 -1.75
N ASP A 480 22.88 -16.37 -0.52
CA ASP A 480 22.74 -17.46 0.45
C ASP A 480 22.23 -16.84 1.76
N GLU A 481 21.34 -17.52 2.47
CA GLU A 481 20.85 -17.14 3.81
C GLU A 481 21.68 -17.86 4.88
N GLU A 482 22.12 -17.17 5.94
CA GLU A 482 22.79 -17.77 7.09
C GLU A 482 21.82 -17.85 8.28
N GLU A 483 21.54 -19.07 8.75
CA GLU A 483 20.59 -19.38 9.83
C GLU A 483 21.30 -19.29 11.21
N GLU A 484 20.93 -18.32 12.06
CA GLU A 484 21.60 -18.11 13.35
C GLU A 484 21.23 -19.19 14.39
N GLY A 485 22.15 -20.14 14.58
CA GLY A 485 22.08 -21.14 15.65
C GLY A 485 22.36 -20.55 17.03
N PHE A 486 21.32 -20.48 17.87
CA PHE A 486 21.40 -20.15 19.30
C PHE A 486 22.22 -21.21 20.06
N MET A 487 23.14 -20.78 20.92
CA MET A 487 23.81 -21.64 21.91
C MET A 487 23.47 -21.17 23.31
N GLU A 488 23.03 -22.11 24.15
CA GLU A 488 22.85 -21.94 25.59
C GLU A 488 24.17 -22.30 26.29
N ASP A 489 24.64 -21.45 27.19
CA ASP A 489 25.71 -21.77 28.13
C ASP A 489 25.08 -22.50 29.33
N ASP A 490 25.44 -23.77 29.56
CA ASP A 490 25.15 -24.53 30.79
C ASP A 490 26.47 -24.76 31.55
N ASP A 491 26.43 -24.62 32.88
CA ASP A 491 27.58 -24.79 33.79
C ASP A 491 27.98 -26.27 33.98
N ASP A 492 29.29 -26.57 34.12
CA ASP A 492 29.80 -27.56 35.10
C ASP A 492 31.34 -27.52 35.28
N GLU A 493 31.79 -27.92 36.49
CA GLU A 493 33.17 -28.03 37.06
C GLU A 493 34.07 -26.77 37.21
#